data_AF-A0A9D4FYL2-F1
#
_entry.id   AF-A0A9D4FYL2-F1
#
_cell.length_a   1.000
_cell.length_b   1.000
_cell.length_c   1.000
_cell.angle_alpha   90.00
_cell.angle_beta   90.00
_cell.angle_gamma   90.00
#
_symmetry.space_group_name_H-M   'P 1'
#
loop_
_entity.id
_entity.type
_entity.pdbx_description
1 polymer ?
#
loop_
_entity_poly.entity_id
_entity_poly.type
_entity_poly.pdbx_seq_one_letter_code
_entity_poly.pdbx_strand_id
1 'polypeptide(L)'
;MQRLHLKDERTFSEEEEEKLQQTLGIDGPELELVLQTLEFLLQQAAYHAAKPAVLSQQLTQLELEQAKVEAIVSVWTTNGRDVLQKLRQQTLHPSQLEDINWRLNLQIAQSSVSKQKLPNAMFELGVRDSEEGVGKKKIRVEFTHSELYQFYNQLEMIQKQLDGLS
;
A
#
# COMPACT_ATOMS: atom_id res chain seq x y z
N MET A 1 -11.09 -0.44 2.00
CA MET A 1 -11.61 -1.34 0.93
C MET A 1 -10.57 -2.38 0.51
N GLN A 2 -10.58 -3.55 1.15
CA GLN A 2 -9.81 -4.73 0.74
C GLN A 2 -10.54 -5.42 -0.42
N ARG A 3 -10.00 -5.36 -1.63
CA ARG A 3 -10.59 -6.01 -2.82
C ARG A 3 -9.51 -6.66 -3.69
N LEU A 4 -8.55 -7.33 -3.06
CA LEU A 4 -7.49 -8.06 -3.78
C LEU A 4 -7.97 -9.41 -4.39
N HIS A 5 -9.28 -9.69 -4.33
CA HIS A 5 -9.90 -10.88 -4.95
C HIS A 5 -11.34 -10.62 -5.43
N LEU A 6 -11.69 -9.41 -5.86
CA LEU A 6 -12.94 -9.27 -6.62
C LEU A 6 -12.73 -9.81 -8.03
N LYS A 7 -12.86 -11.14 -8.16
CA LYS A 7 -13.12 -11.83 -9.43
C LYS A 7 -14.43 -11.38 -10.11
N ASP A 8 -15.17 -10.44 -9.51
CA ASP A 8 -16.50 -10.01 -9.95
C ASP A 8 -16.55 -8.59 -10.57
N GLU A 9 -15.45 -7.85 -10.64
CA GLU A 9 -15.39 -6.64 -11.47
C GLU A 9 -14.85 -6.99 -12.84
N ARG A 10 -15.74 -7.08 -13.85
CA ARG A 10 -15.33 -7.24 -15.24
C ARG A 10 -14.38 -6.11 -15.62
N THR A 11 -13.20 -6.47 -16.12
CA THR A 11 -12.16 -5.50 -16.52
C THR A 11 -12.61 -4.65 -17.71
N PHE A 12 -13.48 -5.21 -18.55
CA PHE A 12 -14.06 -4.59 -19.73
C PHE A 12 -15.59 -4.64 -19.68
N SER A 13 -16.23 -3.67 -20.31
CA SER A 13 -17.67 -3.70 -20.57
C SER A 13 -18.02 -4.71 -21.68
N GLU A 14 -19.29 -5.12 -21.76
CA GLU A 14 -19.75 -6.07 -22.80
C GLU A 14 -19.45 -5.55 -24.21
N GLU A 15 -19.62 -4.24 -24.46
CA GLU A 15 -19.29 -3.63 -25.75
C GLU A 15 -17.78 -3.66 -26.07
N GLU A 16 -16.92 -3.58 -25.07
CA GLU A 16 -15.46 -3.65 -25.23
C GLU A 16 -15.02 -5.09 -25.48
N GLU A 17 -15.60 -6.06 -24.77
CA GLU A 17 -15.35 -7.48 -24.99
C GLU A 17 -15.76 -7.89 -26.40
N GLU A 18 -16.93 -7.48 -26.88
CA GLU A 18 -17.36 -7.73 -28.27
C GLU A 18 -16.37 -7.17 -29.30
N LYS A 19 -15.85 -5.96 -29.08
CA LYS A 19 -14.83 -5.35 -29.96
C LYS A 19 -13.51 -6.11 -29.91
N LEU A 20 -13.08 -6.56 -28.74
CA LEU A 20 -11.86 -7.34 -28.56
C LEU A 20 -11.98 -8.70 -29.26
N GLN A 21 -13.10 -9.40 -29.09
CA GLN A 21 -13.39 -10.66 -29.79
C GLN A 21 -13.35 -10.48 -31.31
N GLN A 22 -14.00 -9.45 -31.84
CA GLN A 22 -14.00 -9.15 -33.28
C GLN A 22 -12.61 -8.80 -33.81
N THR A 23 -11.82 -8.03 -33.06
CA THR A 23 -10.49 -7.56 -33.48
C THR A 23 -9.45 -8.69 -33.45
N LEU A 24 -9.52 -9.53 -32.41
CA LEU A 24 -8.58 -10.64 -32.21
C LEU A 24 -9.02 -11.91 -32.95
N GLY A 25 -10.28 -11.97 -33.39
CA GLY A 25 -10.85 -13.14 -34.07
C GLY A 25 -10.99 -14.35 -33.14
N ILE A 26 -11.26 -14.11 -31.85
CA ILE A 26 -11.36 -15.13 -30.79
C ILE A 26 -12.74 -15.15 -30.18
N ASP A 27 -13.12 -16.29 -29.60
CA ASP A 27 -14.39 -16.42 -28.90
C ASP A 27 -14.33 -15.90 -27.44
N GLY A 28 -15.47 -15.97 -26.73
CA GLY A 28 -15.57 -15.47 -25.35
C GLY A 28 -14.63 -16.18 -24.37
N PRO A 29 -14.67 -17.52 -24.32
CA PRO A 29 -13.74 -18.30 -23.50
C PRO A 29 -12.26 -18.03 -23.81
N GLU A 30 -11.89 -17.91 -25.08
CA GLU A 30 -10.52 -17.58 -25.48
C GLU A 30 -10.11 -16.18 -25.04
N LEU A 31 -10.99 -15.18 -25.17
CA LEU A 31 -10.73 -13.83 -24.66
C LEU A 31 -10.52 -13.83 -23.15
N GLU A 32 -11.38 -14.53 -22.41
CA GLU A 32 -11.27 -14.64 -20.95
C GLU A 32 -9.92 -15.26 -20.54
N LEU A 33 -9.51 -16.33 -21.22
CA LEU A 33 -8.21 -16.97 -20.97
C LEU A 33 -7.04 -16.02 -21.22
N VAL A 34 -7.08 -15.25 -22.31
CA VAL A 34 -6.05 -14.24 -22.62
C VAL A 34 -5.98 -13.18 -21.53
N LEU A 35 -7.13 -12.65 -21.10
CA LEU A 35 -7.19 -11.63 -20.06
C LEU A 35 -6.67 -12.15 -18.71
N GLN A 36 -7.09 -13.35 -18.29
CA GLN A 36 -6.59 -13.99 -17.07
C GLN A 36 -5.08 -14.24 -17.12
N THR A 37 -4.57 -14.64 -18.28
CA THR A 37 -3.13 -14.87 -18.47
C THR A 37 -2.35 -13.57 -18.34
N LEU A 38 -2.82 -12.48 -18.98
CA LEU A 38 -2.19 -11.17 -18.90
C LEU A 38 -2.26 -10.60 -17.47
N GLU A 39 -3.41 -10.73 -16.80
CA GLU A 39 -3.57 -10.34 -15.41
C GLU A 39 -2.57 -11.06 -14.52
N PHE A 40 -2.48 -12.39 -14.65
CA PHE A 40 -1.55 -13.20 -13.88
C PHE A 40 -0.10 -12.77 -14.09
N LEU A 41 0.32 -12.56 -15.35
CA LEU A 41 1.67 -12.10 -15.67
C LEU A 41 2.00 -10.74 -15.02
N LEU A 42 1.07 -9.79 -15.09
CA LEU A 42 1.24 -8.47 -14.48
C LEU A 42 1.23 -8.53 -12.95
N GLN A 43 0.40 -9.39 -12.35
CA GLN A 43 0.40 -9.64 -10.91
C GLN A 43 1.72 -10.23 -10.44
N GLN A 44 2.27 -11.22 -11.16
CA GLN A 44 3.59 -11.79 -10.85
C GLN A 44 4.70 -10.76 -11.00
N ALA A 45 4.67 -9.95 -12.06
CA ALA A 45 5.63 -8.87 -12.25
C ALA A 45 5.56 -7.84 -11.11
N ALA A 46 4.36 -7.50 -10.65
CA ALA A 46 4.15 -6.60 -9.53
C ALA A 46 4.59 -7.20 -8.19
N TYR A 47 4.21 -8.45 -7.91
CA TYR A 47 4.55 -9.15 -6.68
C TYR A 47 6.07 -9.25 -6.47
N HIS A 48 6.80 -9.58 -7.53
CA HIS A 48 8.26 -9.70 -7.49
C HIS A 48 9.00 -8.38 -7.75
N ALA A 49 8.29 -7.26 -7.90
CA ALA A 49 8.86 -5.98 -8.34
C ALA A 49 9.84 -6.17 -9.51
N ALA A 50 9.41 -6.95 -10.50
CA ALA A 50 10.27 -7.47 -11.56
C ALA A 50 10.87 -6.34 -12.39
N LYS A 51 12.18 -6.41 -12.64
CA LYS A 51 12.86 -5.50 -13.58
C LYS A 51 12.44 -5.86 -15.02
N PRO A 52 12.28 -4.88 -15.93
CA PRO A 52 11.88 -5.15 -17.32
C PRO A 52 12.72 -6.22 -18.03
N ALA A 53 14.04 -6.25 -17.80
CA ALA A 53 14.93 -7.26 -18.35
C ALA A 53 14.64 -8.68 -17.84
N VAL A 54 14.30 -8.82 -16.55
CA VAL A 54 13.96 -10.11 -15.94
C VAL A 54 12.61 -10.60 -16.47
N LEU A 55 11.62 -9.69 -16.55
CA LEU A 55 10.31 -10.00 -17.11
C LEU A 55 10.44 -10.44 -18.58
N SER A 56 11.21 -9.73 -19.39
CA SER A 56 11.47 -10.10 -20.78
C SER A 56 12.08 -11.49 -20.89
N GLN A 57 13.12 -11.79 -20.10
CA GLN A 57 13.76 -13.09 -20.10
C GLN A 57 12.79 -14.22 -19.71
N GLN A 58 11.97 -14.01 -18.69
CA GLN A 58 10.99 -15.00 -18.23
C GLN A 58 9.93 -15.28 -19.29
N LEU A 59 9.40 -14.24 -19.95
CA LEU A 59 8.40 -14.41 -21.01
C LEU A 59 8.99 -15.10 -22.24
N THR A 60 10.24 -14.80 -22.61
CA THR A 60 10.93 -15.52 -23.71
C THR A 60 11.18 -16.99 -23.36
N GLN A 61 11.46 -17.32 -22.09
CA GLN A 61 11.61 -18.72 -21.64
C GLN A 61 10.29 -19.50 -21.68
N LEU A 62 9.15 -18.82 -21.61
CA LEU A 62 7.82 -19.40 -21.81
C LEU A 62 7.46 -19.57 -23.30
N GLU A 63 8.41 -19.35 -24.20
CA GLU A 63 8.26 -19.45 -25.66
C GLU A 63 7.17 -18.52 -26.22
N LEU A 64 6.89 -17.40 -25.53
CA LEU A 64 6.02 -16.36 -26.09
C LEU A 64 6.70 -15.71 -27.29
N GLU A 65 5.88 -15.40 -28.30
CA GLU A 65 6.31 -14.66 -29.48
C GLU A 65 6.92 -13.30 -29.08
N GLN A 66 8.05 -12.95 -29.71
CA GLN A 66 8.84 -11.77 -29.38
C GLN A 66 8.01 -10.47 -29.40
N ALA A 67 7.10 -10.31 -30.36
CA ALA A 67 6.22 -9.14 -30.43
C ALA A 67 5.31 -9.00 -29.18
N LYS A 68 4.83 -10.13 -28.64
CA LYS A 68 4.00 -10.15 -27.42
C LYS A 68 4.83 -9.83 -26.19
N VAL A 69 6.06 -10.36 -26.11
CA VAL A 69 7.00 -10.05 -25.02
C VAL A 69 7.28 -8.56 -24.98
N GLU A 70 7.60 -7.95 -26.12
CA GLU A 70 7.90 -6.52 -26.23
C GLU A 70 6.71 -5.65 -25.81
N ALA A 71 5.49 -6.00 -26.23
CA ALA A 71 4.29 -5.29 -25.83
C ALA A 71 4.09 -5.33 -24.30
N ILE A 72 4.18 -6.51 -23.67
CA ILE A 72 3.99 -6.66 -22.22
C ILE A 72 5.08 -5.90 -21.45
N VAL A 73 6.35 -6.05 -21.85
CA VAL A 73 7.48 -5.38 -21.20
C VAL A 73 7.40 -3.87 -21.35
N SER A 74 6.95 -3.35 -22.50
CA SER A 74 6.73 -1.92 -22.72
C SER A 74 5.66 -1.35 -21.79
N VAL A 75 4.53 -2.05 -21.65
CA VAL A 75 3.46 -1.68 -20.72
C VAL A 75 3.97 -1.70 -19.27
N TRP A 76 4.70 -2.73 -18.88
CA TRP A 76 5.28 -2.83 -17.54
C TRP A 76 6.33 -1.75 -17.26
N THR A 77 7.15 -1.40 -18.25
CA THR A 77 8.17 -0.35 -18.12
C THR A 77 7.52 1.02 -17.92
N THR A 78 6.41 1.27 -18.60
CA THR A 78 5.68 2.55 -18.55
C THR A 78 4.87 2.69 -17.26
N ASN A 79 4.15 1.64 -16.87
CA ASN A 79 3.14 1.72 -15.80
C ASN A 79 3.54 1.00 -14.50
N GLY A 80 4.53 0.12 -14.54
CA GLY A 80 4.87 -0.77 -13.43
C GLY A 80 5.28 -0.02 -12.16
N ARG A 81 5.96 1.13 -12.30
CA ARG A 81 6.31 1.97 -11.14
C ARG A 81 5.07 2.48 -10.40
N ASP A 82 4.06 2.95 -11.13
CA ASP A 82 2.84 3.49 -10.54
C ASP A 82 1.99 2.39 -9.92
N VAL A 83 1.92 1.21 -10.57
CA VAL A 83 1.29 0.01 -10.02
C VAL A 83 1.96 -0.39 -8.70
N LEU A 84 3.29 -0.48 -8.67
CA LEU A 84 4.04 -0.80 -7.47
C LEU A 84 3.84 0.24 -6.37
N GLN A 85 3.78 1.53 -6.72
CA GLN A 85 3.53 2.59 -5.75
C GLN A 85 2.13 2.48 -5.15
N LYS A 86 1.10 2.24 -5.97
CA LYS A 86 -0.27 2.02 -5.51
C LYS A 86 -0.37 0.79 -4.61
N LEU A 87 0.29 -0.31 -4.97
CA LEU A 87 0.33 -1.53 -4.16
C LEU A 87 1.04 -1.31 -2.82
N ARG A 88 2.16 -0.56 -2.79
CA ARG A 88 2.84 -0.19 -1.53
C ARG A 88 2.01 0.72 -0.64
N GLN A 89 1.17 1.57 -1.23
CA GLN A 89 0.28 2.46 -0.50
C GLN A 89 -0.99 1.75 -0.01
N GLN A 90 -1.33 0.58 -0.57
CA GLN A 90 -2.40 -0.26 -0.02
C GLN A 90 -1.94 -0.88 1.29
N THR A 91 -2.40 -0.32 2.41
CA THR A 91 -2.21 -0.97 3.71
C THR A 91 -3.25 -2.05 3.91
N LEU A 92 -2.81 -3.17 4.46
CA LEU A 92 -3.71 -4.26 4.87
C LEU A 92 -4.53 -3.88 6.10
N HIS A 93 -4.05 -2.94 6.92
CA HIS A 93 -4.70 -2.50 8.14
C HIS A 93 -5.71 -1.38 7.85
N PRO A 94 -6.93 -1.44 8.41
CA PRO A 94 -7.98 -0.48 8.12
C PRO A 94 -7.67 0.93 8.64
N SER A 95 -6.95 1.04 9.75
CA SER A 95 -6.58 2.32 10.35
C SER A 95 -5.11 2.66 10.08
N GLN A 96 -4.84 3.83 9.49
CA GLN A 96 -3.50 4.35 9.20
C GLN A 96 -3.25 5.67 9.94
N LEU A 97 -2.08 5.81 10.56
CA LEU A 97 -1.64 7.08 11.16
C LEU A 97 -1.17 8.03 10.05
N GLU A 98 -1.76 9.22 9.95
CA GLU A 98 -1.44 10.21 8.90
C GLU A 98 -0.74 11.44 9.44
N ASP A 99 -1.22 11.93 10.59
CA ASP A 99 -0.82 13.21 11.15
C ASP A 99 -0.40 13.01 12.60
N ILE A 100 0.72 13.62 12.99
CA ILE A 100 1.19 13.63 14.39
C ILE A 100 1.42 15.08 14.77
N ASN A 101 0.63 15.58 15.71
CA ASN A 101 0.85 16.87 16.36
C ASN A 101 1.27 16.63 17.81
N TRP A 102 2.15 17.47 18.34
CA TRP A 102 2.58 17.37 19.72
C TRP A 102 2.66 18.75 20.38
N ARG A 103 2.49 18.78 21.70
CA ARG A 103 2.74 19.95 22.54
C ARG A 103 3.32 19.52 23.88
N LEU A 104 4.30 20.25 24.38
CA LEU A 104 4.86 20.05 25.71
C LEU A 104 4.29 21.09 26.67
N ASN A 105 3.52 20.62 27.65
CA ASN A 105 2.95 21.47 28.68
C ASN A 105 3.87 21.48 29.91
N LEU A 106 4.20 22.67 30.40
CA LEU A 106 4.92 22.87 31.66
C LEU A 106 3.96 23.45 32.69
N GLN A 107 3.51 22.63 33.63
CA GLN A 107 2.67 23.13 34.72
C GLN A 107 3.56 23.75 35.80
N ILE A 108 3.45 25.07 36.00
CA ILE A 108 4.17 25.82 37.03
C ILE A 108 3.22 26.03 38.21
N ALA A 109 3.47 25.37 39.33
CA ALA A 109 2.75 25.65 40.57
C ALA A 109 3.27 26.99 41.16
N GLN A 110 2.37 27.96 41.40
CA GLN A 110 2.75 29.22 42.04
C GLN A 110 2.95 29.04 43.55
N SER A 111 4.17 29.39 43.97
CA SER A 111 4.60 29.85 45.30
C SER A 111 4.02 29.15 46.54
N SER A 112 4.75 28.14 47.03
CA SER A 112 5.30 28.10 48.42
C SER A 112 5.69 26.69 48.88
N VAL A 113 5.30 25.62 48.17
CA VAL A 113 5.72 24.25 48.51
C VAL A 113 6.04 23.47 47.23
N SER A 114 7.27 22.92 47.18
CA SER A 114 7.80 21.91 46.23
C SER A 114 8.10 22.33 44.77
N LYS A 115 9.40 22.25 44.44
CA LYS A 115 10.05 22.45 43.14
C LYS A 115 9.81 21.29 42.15
N GLN A 116 8.57 20.93 41.83
CA GLN A 116 8.32 19.93 40.79
C GLN A 116 7.62 20.55 39.59
N LYS A 117 8.46 20.89 38.60
CA LYS A 117 8.01 21.12 37.21
C LYS A 117 7.67 19.74 36.67
N LEU A 118 6.39 19.42 36.46
CA LEU A 118 6.01 18.19 35.78
C LEU A 118 5.77 18.53 34.31
N PRO A 119 6.74 18.27 33.40
CA PRO A 119 6.49 18.34 31.98
C PRO A 119 5.54 17.20 31.57
N ASN A 120 4.50 17.53 30.82
CA ASN A 120 3.58 16.56 30.24
C ASN A 120 3.52 16.77 28.72
N ALA A 121 3.80 15.72 27.95
CA ALA A 121 3.75 15.75 26.51
C ALA A 121 2.39 15.27 26.03
N MET A 122 1.66 16.12 25.31
CA MET A 122 0.39 15.75 24.67
C MET A 122 0.64 15.51 23.19
N PHE A 123 0.23 14.34 22.70
CA PHE A 123 0.22 13.97 21.30
C PHE A 123 -1.22 13.93 20.78
N GLU A 124 -1.43 14.46 19.58
CA GLU A 124 -2.66 14.29 18.80
C GLU A 124 -2.31 13.53 17.52
N LEU A 125 -2.81 12.30 17.44
CA LEU A 125 -2.61 11.35 16.35
C LEU A 125 -3.85 11.37 15.45
N GLY A 126 -3.69 11.82 14.22
CA GLY A 126 -4.71 11.75 13.18
C GLY A 126 -4.67 10.40 12.48
N VAL A 127 -5.68 9.58 12.70
CA VAL A 127 -5.79 8.23 12.12
C VAL A 127 -6.90 8.23 11.08
N ARG A 128 -6.56 7.86 9.84
CA ARG A 128 -7.54 7.59 8.78
C ARG A 128 -8.04 6.16 8.95
N ASP A 129 -9.35 6.02 9.05
CA ASP A 129 -9.98 4.71 8.87
C ASP A 129 -10.36 4.53 7.40
N SER A 130 -10.12 3.34 6.87
CA SER A 130 -10.41 3.00 5.47
C SER A 130 -11.80 2.38 5.29
N GLU A 131 -12.58 2.30 6.36
CA GLU A 131 -14.02 2.11 6.32
C GLU A 131 -14.69 3.40 5.80
N GLU A 132 -15.36 3.28 4.65
CA GLU A 132 -15.98 4.37 3.92
C GLU A 132 -16.97 5.15 4.82
N GLY A 133 -16.61 6.39 5.16
CA GLY A 133 -17.52 7.36 5.79
C GLY A 133 -17.08 7.88 7.17
N VAL A 134 -16.12 7.24 7.84
CA VAL A 134 -15.60 7.76 9.11
C VAL A 134 -14.40 8.67 8.82
N GLY A 135 -14.65 9.98 8.80
CA GLY A 135 -13.59 11.00 8.66
C GLY A 135 -12.46 10.81 9.69
N LYS A 136 -11.30 11.46 9.43
CA LYS A 136 -10.08 11.35 10.25
C LYS A 136 -10.38 11.31 11.76
N LYS A 137 -10.08 10.19 12.43
CA LYS A 137 -10.20 10.03 13.88
C LYS A 137 -9.01 10.69 14.55
N LYS A 138 -9.26 11.57 15.52
CA LYS A 138 -8.21 12.21 16.32
C LYS A 138 -8.09 11.48 17.66
N ILE A 139 -6.94 10.86 17.91
CA ILE A 139 -6.61 10.22 19.18
C ILE A 139 -5.66 11.15 19.93
N ARG A 140 -6.02 11.52 21.16
CA ARG A 140 -5.16 12.34 22.03
C ARG A 140 -4.59 11.48 23.14
N VAL A 141 -3.29 11.58 23.35
CA VAL A 141 -2.57 10.82 24.37
C VAL A 141 -1.67 11.78 25.12
N GLU A 142 -1.68 11.69 26.45
CA GLU A 142 -0.77 12.42 27.32
C GLU A 142 0.27 11.46 27.89
N PHE A 143 1.51 11.89 27.93
CA PHE A 143 2.62 11.12 28.48
C PHE A 143 3.41 11.94 29.49
N THR A 144 3.64 11.33 30.65
CA THR A 144 4.77 11.68 31.51
C THR A 144 6.09 11.37 30.81
N HIS A 145 7.20 11.90 31.32
CA HIS A 145 8.53 11.60 30.78
C HIS A 145 8.83 10.10 30.74
N SER A 146 8.48 9.36 31.82
CA SER A 146 8.71 7.92 31.90
C SER A 146 7.89 7.15 30.86
N GLU A 147 6.62 7.50 30.67
CA GLU A 147 5.76 6.82 29.70
C GLU A 147 6.18 7.14 28.26
N LEU A 148 6.56 8.38 27.97
CA LEU A 148 7.07 8.76 26.64
C LEU A 148 8.38 8.02 26.32
N TYR A 149 9.27 7.89 27.29
CA TYR A 149 10.52 7.15 27.12
C TYR A 149 10.26 5.65 26.91
N GLN A 150 9.32 5.05 27.65
CA GLN A 150 8.92 3.66 27.42
C GLN A 150 8.30 3.47 26.04
N PHE A 151 7.42 4.37 25.62
CA PHE A 151 6.79 4.34 24.30
C PHE A 151 7.84 4.45 23.18
N TYR A 152 8.83 5.34 23.31
CA TYR A 152 9.95 5.44 22.39
C TYR A 152 10.72 4.11 22.25
N ASN A 153 11.04 3.45 23.38
CA ASN A 153 11.74 2.17 23.35
C ASN A 153 10.94 1.05 22.68
N GLN A 154 9.61 1.08 22.82
CA GLN A 154 8.73 0.14 22.10
C GLN A 154 8.77 0.38 20.59
N LEU A 155 8.73 1.64 20.14
CA LEU A 155 8.85 1.97 18.72
C LEU A 155 10.22 1.56 18.15
N GLU A 156 11.30 1.80 18.89
CA GLU A 156 12.65 1.35 18.52
C GLU A 156 12.75 -0.18 18.38
N MET A 157 12.09 -0.93 19.27
CA MET A 157 12.06 -2.39 19.19
C MET A 157 11.31 -2.86 17.94
N ILE A 158 10.18 -2.22 17.60
CA ILE A 158 9.42 -2.50 16.38
C ILE A 158 10.27 -2.17 15.14
N GLN A 159 10.96 -1.03 15.11
CA GLN A 159 11.83 -0.64 14.01
C GLN A 159 12.92 -1.69 13.76
N LYS A 160 13.60 -2.16 14.81
CA LYS A 160 14.62 -3.21 14.69
C LYS A 160 14.06 -4.52 14.15
N GLN A 161 12.84 -4.88 14.51
CA GLN A 161 12.18 -6.07 13.98
C GLN A 161 11.84 -5.93 12.49
N LEU A 162 11.38 -4.74 12.06
CA LEU A 162 11.10 -4.45 10.66
C LEU A 162 12.37 -4.43 9.80
N ASP A 163 13.46 -3.84 10.31
CA ASP A 163 14.75 -3.80 9.63
C ASP A 163 15.34 -5.20 9.48
N GLY A 164 15.10 -6.11 10.43
CA GLY A 164 15.53 -7.51 10.34
C GLY A 164 14.72 -8.37 9.35
N LEU A 165 13.56 -7.88 8.90
CA LEU A 165 12.72 -8.53 7.88
C LEU A 165 12.97 -7.98 6.46
N SER A 166 13.69 -6.86 6.34
CA SER A 166 14.04 -6.20 5.08
C SER A 166 15.37 -6.71 4.52
#